data_AF-A0AAF0C2F2-F1
#
_entry.id   AF-A0AAF0C2F2-F1
#
_cell.length_a   1.000
_cell.length_b   1.000
_cell.length_c   1.000
_cell.angle_alpha   90.00
_cell.angle_beta   90.00
_cell.angle_gamma   90.00
#
_symmetry.space_group_name_H-M   'P 1'
#
loop_
_entity.id
_entity.type
_entity.pdbx_description
1 polymer ?
#
loop_
_entity_poly.entity_id
_entity_poly.type
_entity_poly.pdbx_seq_one_letter_code
_entity_poly.pdbx_strand_id
1 'polypeptide(L)'
;MKGHHQQSSLLSALSKHNLVPEELVDEISATFLQQKKPFIRYLVEDKNYNAVSIVSILSRSFGYPHIDLKNFDTSLVPEGIRNEKLIHKHNALPLFLRGKVLFVAMSDPTNLDALEEIQFNTGFTTELVLTDENSLQTCIDKVLEEDSEALGITDIDAEELSDIDVQEERKEDDAGEDKDDAPIVVYINKILLDAIRKGASDLHFEPYEKSYRIRFRIDGILNEVAKPPVSLASRMAARLKVMSKLDIAERRIPQDGRIKLALSKKKSIDFRVSTLPTMWGEKIVMRILDSSSAMLGIEMLGYEADQKEIYLEALARPQGMILVTGPTGSGKTVSLYTGLNILNTQERNISTAEDPVEINLEGINQVQINNKAGLTFPSALRSFLRQDPDIVMVGEIRDLETAEIAIKAAQTGHLVLSTLHTNSAAETLTRLLNMGVPSYNVASSVSIIIAQRLARRLCSQCKTEEMIPEEALLKQGFTPEQIKDIKLYKAVGCEQCTGGYRGRVGIYEVIRISQETANIIMAGGNSLDIAAQCQTEGFNNLRQSGLVKAVQGVTSLEEVNRVTSA
;
A
#
# COMPACT_ATOMS: atom_id res chain seq x y z
N MET A 1 10.77 8.95 -41.62
CA MET A 1 10.37 9.75 -42.80
C MET A 1 9.40 10.91 -42.51
N LYS A 2 8.67 10.96 -41.37
CA LYS A 2 7.72 12.07 -41.09
C LYS A 2 8.38 13.46 -40.89
N GLY A 3 9.53 13.54 -40.21
CA GLY A 3 10.16 14.83 -39.85
C GLY A 3 10.68 15.69 -41.02
N HIS A 4 11.12 15.08 -42.13
CA HIS A 4 11.61 15.83 -43.30
C HIS A 4 10.48 16.56 -44.05
N HIS A 5 9.25 16.04 -44.02
CA HIS A 5 8.11 16.67 -44.69
C HIS A 5 7.59 17.91 -43.97
N GLN A 6 7.66 17.94 -42.64
CA GLN A 6 7.23 19.08 -41.80
C GLN A 6 8.14 20.30 -41.99
N GLN A 7 9.46 20.09 -42.09
CA GLN A 7 10.42 21.18 -42.31
C GLN A 7 10.29 21.80 -43.71
N SER A 8 10.03 20.96 -44.71
CA SER A 8 9.85 21.38 -46.10
C SER A 8 8.63 22.29 -46.29
N SER A 9 7.51 22.01 -45.59
CA SER A 9 6.31 22.85 -45.69
C SER A 9 6.49 24.22 -45.01
N LEU A 10 7.17 24.27 -43.87
CA LEU A 10 7.52 25.52 -43.19
C LEU A 10 8.45 26.39 -44.05
N LEU A 11 9.54 25.82 -44.56
CA LEU A 11 10.48 26.55 -45.42
C LEU A 11 9.84 27.03 -46.73
N SER A 12 8.96 26.22 -47.32
CA SER A 12 8.20 26.62 -48.50
C SER A 12 7.29 27.83 -48.21
N ALA A 13 6.62 27.84 -47.05
CA ALA A 13 5.79 28.97 -46.64
C ALA A 13 6.61 30.25 -46.40
N LEU A 14 7.76 30.13 -45.74
CA LEU A 14 8.65 31.28 -45.46
C LEU A 14 9.33 31.82 -46.73
N SER A 15 9.67 30.96 -47.67
CA SER A 15 10.28 31.33 -48.95
C SER A 15 9.30 32.05 -49.89
N LYS A 16 8.06 31.56 -50.00
CA LYS A 16 6.99 32.20 -50.80
C LYS A 16 6.71 33.66 -50.39
N HIS A 17 7.03 34.02 -49.15
CA HIS A 17 6.87 35.36 -48.60
C HIS A 17 8.19 36.16 -48.53
N ASN A 18 9.24 35.71 -49.21
CA ASN A 18 10.57 36.33 -49.30
C ASN A 18 11.27 36.52 -47.94
N LEU A 19 10.91 35.76 -46.90
CA LEU A 19 11.62 35.82 -45.62
C LEU A 19 12.90 34.97 -45.66
N VAL A 20 12.83 33.79 -46.28
CA VAL A 20 13.97 32.91 -46.50
C VAL A 20 14.25 32.84 -48.00
N PRO A 21 15.43 33.28 -48.49
CA PRO A 21 15.78 33.15 -49.90
C PRO A 21 15.76 31.68 -50.35
N GLU A 22 15.22 31.40 -51.54
CA GLU A 22 15.14 30.03 -52.09
C GLU A 22 16.50 29.33 -52.13
N GLU A 23 17.57 30.09 -52.41
CA GLU A 23 18.95 29.60 -52.46
C GLU A 23 19.46 29.07 -51.11
N LEU A 24 18.88 29.50 -49.98
CA LEU A 24 19.30 29.12 -48.63
C LEU A 24 18.45 27.99 -48.03
N VAL A 25 17.38 27.55 -48.70
CA VAL A 25 16.44 26.54 -48.18
C VAL A 25 17.13 25.18 -47.95
N ASP A 26 17.92 24.74 -48.92
CA ASP A 26 18.64 23.46 -48.85
C ASP A 26 19.76 23.50 -47.80
N GLU A 27 20.48 24.62 -47.72
CA GLU A 27 21.52 24.83 -46.71
C GLU A 27 20.93 24.77 -45.29
N ILE A 28 19.86 25.54 -45.04
CA ILE A 28 19.17 25.60 -43.74
C ILE A 28 18.68 24.20 -43.34
N SER A 29 18.04 23.48 -44.26
CA SER A 29 17.57 22.11 -44.03
C SER A 29 18.70 21.15 -43.66
N ALA A 30 19.84 21.21 -44.39
CA ALA A 30 20.99 20.37 -44.12
C ALA A 30 21.64 20.67 -42.76
N THR A 31 21.79 21.97 -42.43
CA THR A 31 22.38 22.40 -41.17
C THR A 31 21.50 22.11 -39.95
N PHE A 32 20.17 22.06 -40.12
CA PHE A 32 19.24 21.70 -39.05
C PHE A 32 19.34 20.24 -38.62
N LEU A 33 19.66 19.30 -39.53
CA LEU A 33 19.71 17.86 -39.22
C LEU A 33 20.71 17.49 -38.12
N GLN A 34 21.67 18.36 -37.84
CA GLN A 34 22.67 18.17 -36.80
C GLN A 34 22.28 18.82 -35.47
N GLN A 35 21.14 19.51 -35.40
CA GLN A 35 20.69 20.27 -34.24
C GLN A 35 19.65 19.49 -33.42
N LYS A 36 19.73 19.61 -32.09
CA LYS A 36 18.79 18.99 -31.14
C LYS A 36 17.79 20.00 -30.57
N LYS A 37 17.25 20.90 -31.39
CA LYS A 37 16.26 21.90 -30.99
C LYS A 37 15.11 22.02 -32.00
N PRO A 38 13.94 22.58 -31.60
CA PRO A 38 12.83 22.80 -32.52
C PRO A 38 13.22 23.67 -33.72
N PHE A 39 12.59 23.42 -34.87
CA PHE A 39 12.97 24.04 -36.14
C PHE A 39 12.79 25.57 -36.15
N ILE A 40 11.67 26.07 -35.60
CA ILE A 40 11.43 27.52 -35.53
C ILE A 40 12.43 28.20 -34.59
N ARG A 41 12.76 27.56 -33.47
CA ARG A 41 13.81 28.04 -32.55
C ARG A 41 15.17 28.13 -33.22
N TYR A 42 15.52 27.15 -34.04
CA TYR A 42 16.74 27.18 -34.85
C TYR A 42 16.80 28.36 -35.84
N LEU A 43 15.68 28.66 -36.51
CA LEU A 43 15.61 29.81 -37.43
C LEU A 43 15.80 31.15 -36.72
N VAL A 44 15.26 31.27 -35.51
CA VAL A 44 15.33 32.51 -34.72
C VAL A 44 16.71 32.67 -34.07
N GLU A 45 17.24 31.65 -33.41
CA GLU A 45 18.49 31.73 -32.64
C GLU A 45 19.75 31.66 -33.51
N ASP A 46 19.83 30.72 -34.47
CA ASP A 46 21.09 30.44 -35.19
C ASP A 46 21.16 31.16 -36.54
N LYS A 47 20.02 31.35 -37.19
CA LYS A 47 19.93 32.03 -38.49
C LYS A 47 19.46 33.48 -38.37
N ASN A 48 19.19 33.98 -37.16
CA ASN A 48 18.82 35.37 -36.85
C ASN A 48 17.59 35.88 -37.62
N TYR A 49 16.64 35.00 -37.95
CA TYR A 49 15.37 35.44 -38.53
C TYR A 49 14.44 36.04 -37.47
N ASN A 50 13.70 37.08 -37.86
CA ASN A 50 12.80 37.76 -36.92
C ASN A 50 11.57 36.88 -36.59
N ALA A 51 11.43 36.51 -35.31
CA ALA A 51 10.35 35.65 -34.81
C ALA A 51 8.93 36.20 -35.10
N VAL A 52 8.75 37.52 -35.06
CA VAL A 52 7.46 38.19 -35.33
C VAL A 52 7.10 38.07 -36.82
N SER A 53 8.09 38.22 -37.70
CA SER A 53 7.89 38.02 -39.14
C SER A 53 7.55 36.57 -39.48
N ILE A 54 8.21 35.60 -38.82
CA ILE A 54 7.94 34.17 -38.99
C ILE A 54 6.49 33.85 -38.61
N VAL A 55 6.05 34.20 -37.40
CA VAL A 55 4.68 33.86 -36.94
C VAL A 55 3.60 34.50 -37.81
N SER A 56 3.80 35.74 -38.26
CA SER A 56 2.86 36.44 -39.15
C SER A 56 2.68 35.71 -40.48
N ILE A 57 3.78 35.22 -41.08
CA ILE A 57 3.76 34.47 -42.34
C ILE A 57 3.13 33.10 -42.13
N LEU A 58 3.48 32.39 -41.06
CA LEU A 58 2.94 31.06 -40.77
C LEU A 58 1.45 31.11 -40.45
N SER A 59 0.98 32.10 -39.68
CA SER A 59 -0.44 32.34 -39.41
C SER A 59 -1.24 32.53 -40.70
N ARG A 60 -0.73 33.34 -41.64
CA ARG A 60 -1.38 33.55 -42.94
C ARG A 60 -1.35 32.31 -43.84
N SER A 61 -0.25 31.56 -43.81
CA SER A 61 -0.04 30.41 -44.70
C SER A 61 -0.81 29.16 -44.26
N PHE A 62 -0.93 28.95 -42.96
CA PHE A 62 -1.56 27.76 -42.38
C PHE A 62 -2.97 28.04 -41.83
N GLY A 63 -3.39 29.31 -41.73
CA GLY A 63 -4.75 29.69 -41.37
C GLY A 63 -5.06 29.70 -39.87
N TYR A 64 -4.04 29.61 -39.00
CA TYR A 64 -4.21 29.65 -37.54
C TYR A 64 -4.18 31.08 -37.01
N PRO A 65 -5.01 31.42 -36.00
CA PRO A 65 -4.91 32.70 -35.31
C PRO A 65 -3.56 32.82 -34.58
N HIS A 66 -3.02 34.04 -34.45
CA HIS A 66 -1.83 34.28 -33.64
C HIS A 66 -2.11 35.22 -32.48
N ILE A 67 -1.34 35.09 -31.41
CA ILE A 67 -1.40 35.87 -30.17
C ILE A 67 -0.01 36.40 -29.81
N ASP A 68 0.04 37.57 -29.18
CA ASP A 68 1.26 38.10 -28.55
C ASP A 68 1.21 37.79 -27.05
N LEU A 69 2.19 37.02 -26.56
CA LEU A 69 2.26 36.59 -25.17
C LEU A 69 2.97 37.58 -24.23
N LYS A 70 3.51 38.70 -24.72
CA LYS A 70 4.29 39.65 -23.89
C LYS A 70 3.53 40.21 -22.70
N ASN A 71 2.24 40.46 -22.87
CA ASN A 71 1.34 41.00 -21.84
C ASN A 71 0.23 39.99 -21.48
N PHE A 72 0.43 38.71 -21.75
CA PHE A 72 -0.56 37.69 -21.42
C PHE A 72 -0.58 37.45 -19.91
N ASP A 73 -1.78 37.40 -19.34
CA ASP A 73 -1.98 37.14 -17.91
C ASP A 73 -1.80 35.63 -17.65
N THR A 74 -0.69 35.26 -17.00
CA THR A 74 -0.32 33.87 -16.69
C THR A 74 -1.30 33.21 -15.74
N SER A 75 -2.12 33.98 -14.98
CA SER A 75 -3.15 33.43 -14.09
C SER A 75 -4.31 32.76 -14.84
N LEU A 76 -4.47 33.03 -16.13
CA LEU A 76 -5.50 32.41 -16.98
C LEU A 76 -5.16 30.97 -17.38
N VAL A 77 -3.90 30.56 -17.20
CA VAL A 77 -3.46 29.19 -17.48
C VAL A 77 -3.96 28.28 -16.36
N PRO A 78 -4.88 27.33 -16.61
CA PRO A 78 -5.53 26.57 -15.56
C PRO A 78 -4.55 25.72 -14.72
N GLU A 79 -4.58 25.88 -13.39
CA GLU A 79 -3.87 25.02 -12.45
C GLU A 79 -4.35 23.56 -12.59
N GLY A 80 -3.41 22.63 -12.77
CA GLY A 80 -3.68 21.20 -13.01
C GLY A 80 -3.67 20.74 -14.47
N ILE A 81 -3.61 21.66 -15.45
CA ILE A 81 -3.40 21.36 -16.89
C ILE A 81 -1.94 21.63 -17.30
N ARG A 82 -1.20 22.37 -16.47
CA ARG A 82 0.24 22.64 -16.63
C ARG A 82 1.04 21.37 -16.37
N ASN A 83 1.43 20.68 -17.42
CA ASN A 83 2.37 19.57 -17.36
C ASN A 83 3.72 20.03 -17.91
N GLU A 84 4.65 20.34 -17.02
CA GLU A 84 5.96 20.90 -17.35
C GLU A 84 6.72 20.04 -18.38
N LYS A 85 6.62 18.72 -18.26
CA LYS A 85 7.28 17.78 -19.19
C LYS A 85 6.71 17.91 -20.60
N LEU A 86 5.39 18.10 -20.74
CA LEU A 86 4.77 18.29 -22.06
C LEU A 86 5.08 19.67 -22.63
N ILE A 87 5.06 20.70 -21.78
CA ILE A 87 5.39 22.08 -22.17
C ILE A 87 6.81 22.14 -22.73
N HIS A 88 7.80 21.55 -22.03
CA HIS A 88 9.18 21.47 -22.50
C HIS A 88 9.37 20.56 -23.71
N LYS A 89 8.78 19.35 -23.70
CA LYS A 89 8.94 18.37 -24.79
C LYS A 89 8.43 18.92 -26.12
N HIS A 90 7.28 19.59 -26.09
CA HIS A 90 6.57 20.01 -27.30
C HIS A 90 6.74 21.48 -27.65
N ASN A 91 7.36 22.26 -26.76
CA ASN A 91 7.43 23.71 -26.87
C ASN A 91 6.03 24.32 -27.08
N ALA A 92 5.11 23.98 -26.17
CA ALA A 92 3.69 24.27 -26.31
C ALA A 92 3.11 24.70 -24.96
N LEU A 93 2.42 25.84 -24.92
CA LEU A 93 1.90 26.42 -23.68
C LEU A 93 0.36 26.44 -23.69
N PRO A 94 -0.32 25.69 -22.80
CA PRO A 94 -1.75 25.85 -22.60
C PRO A 94 -2.07 27.29 -22.15
N LEU A 95 -3.04 27.95 -22.78
CA LEU A 95 -3.37 29.35 -22.50
C LEU A 95 -4.60 29.49 -21.60
N PHE A 96 -5.75 28.99 -22.07
CA PHE A 96 -7.02 29.08 -21.36
C PHE A 96 -7.99 28.01 -21.86
N LEU A 97 -8.97 27.68 -21.02
CA LEU A 97 -10.03 26.72 -21.32
C LEU A 97 -11.35 27.46 -21.58
N ARG A 98 -12.01 27.14 -22.71
CA ARG A 98 -13.38 27.60 -22.99
C ARG A 98 -14.30 26.41 -23.23
N GLY A 99 -15.10 26.06 -22.22
CA GLY A 99 -15.95 24.87 -22.27
C GLY A 99 -15.11 23.60 -22.22
N LYS A 100 -15.07 22.83 -23.32
CA LYS A 100 -14.23 21.61 -23.46
C LYS A 100 -13.04 21.80 -24.40
N VAL A 101 -12.77 23.03 -24.82
CA VAL A 101 -11.72 23.37 -25.76
C VAL A 101 -10.58 24.09 -25.04
N LEU A 102 -9.39 23.50 -25.08
CA LEU A 102 -8.14 24.04 -24.54
C LEU A 102 -7.36 24.72 -25.66
N PHE A 103 -7.11 26.02 -25.52
CA PHE A 103 -6.30 26.76 -26.47
C PHE A 103 -4.83 26.61 -26.09
N VAL A 104 -3.99 26.20 -27.05
CA VAL A 104 -2.56 25.92 -26.85
C VAL A 104 -1.74 26.82 -27.76
N ALA A 105 -0.83 27.60 -27.17
CA ALA A 105 0.14 28.41 -27.88
C ALA A 105 1.33 27.58 -28.37
N MET A 106 1.67 27.66 -29.65
CA MET A 106 2.87 27.05 -30.21
C MET A 106 3.50 27.94 -31.28
N SER A 107 4.79 27.76 -31.54
CA SER A 107 5.50 28.48 -32.62
C SER A 107 5.49 27.71 -33.96
N ASP A 108 5.33 26.39 -33.93
CA ASP A 108 5.34 25.52 -35.11
C ASP A 108 3.92 24.95 -35.40
N PRO A 109 3.27 25.35 -36.51
CA PRO A 109 1.95 24.84 -36.88
C PRO A 109 1.93 23.39 -37.39
N THR A 110 3.09 22.79 -37.66
CA THR A 110 3.19 21.43 -38.22
C THR A 110 3.33 20.34 -37.17
N ASN A 111 3.55 20.72 -35.92
CA ASN A 111 3.68 19.80 -34.79
C ASN A 111 2.30 19.43 -34.22
N LEU A 112 1.48 18.74 -35.03
CA LEU A 112 0.16 18.28 -34.60
C LEU A 112 0.24 17.21 -33.50
N ASP A 113 1.33 16.44 -33.47
CA ASP A 113 1.60 15.42 -32.46
C ASP A 113 1.59 16.03 -31.03
N ALA A 114 2.07 17.27 -30.88
CA ALA A 114 2.01 18.00 -29.61
C ALA A 114 0.56 18.27 -29.15
N LEU A 115 -0.30 18.70 -30.07
CA LEU A 115 -1.71 18.99 -29.76
C LEU A 115 -2.46 17.72 -29.37
N GLU A 116 -2.17 16.60 -30.05
CA GLU A 116 -2.74 15.30 -29.75
C GLU A 116 -2.28 14.76 -28.39
N GLU A 117 -0.98 14.88 -28.06
CA GLU A 117 -0.44 14.41 -26.78
C GLU A 117 -0.91 15.26 -25.58
N ILE A 118 -1.08 16.57 -25.79
CA ILE A 118 -1.69 17.48 -24.81
C ILE A 118 -3.19 17.17 -24.66
N GLN A 119 -3.92 16.94 -25.75
CA GLN A 119 -5.31 16.51 -25.71
C GLN A 119 -5.46 15.19 -24.95
N PHE A 120 -4.57 14.22 -25.19
CA PHE A 120 -4.57 12.92 -24.51
C PHE A 120 -4.34 13.05 -23.00
N ASN A 121 -3.36 13.86 -22.59
CA ASN A 121 -3.04 14.06 -21.17
C ASN A 121 -4.10 14.85 -20.42
N THR A 122 -4.70 15.85 -21.07
CA THR A 122 -5.60 16.80 -20.41
C THR A 122 -7.08 16.42 -20.54
N GLY A 123 -7.43 15.58 -21.53
CA GLY A 123 -8.81 15.17 -21.80
C GLY A 123 -9.67 16.24 -22.47
N PHE A 124 -9.09 17.39 -22.84
CA PHE A 124 -9.75 18.49 -23.54
C PHE A 124 -9.42 18.48 -25.03
N THR A 125 -10.36 18.92 -25.87
CA THR A 125 -10.07 19.15 -27.29
C THR A 125 -9.09 20.32 -27.41
N THR A 126 -7.97 20.15 -28.11
CA THR A 126 -6.96 21.19 -28.26
C THR A 126 -7.18 22.02 -29.52
N GLU A 127 -7.00 23.33 -29.41
CA GLU A 127 -7.02 24.27 -30.53
C GLU A 127 -5.71 25.05 -30.55
N LEU A 128 -5.10 25.15 -31.74
CA LEU A 128 -3.81 25.79 -31.93
C LEU A 128 -3.95 27.31 -32.04
N VAL A 129 -3.13 28.03 -31.28
CA VAL A 129 -2.89 29.46 -31.44
C VAL A 129 -1.40 29.67 -31.68
N LEU A 130 -1.04 30.38 -32.75
CA LEU A 130 0.37 30.64 -33.04
C LEU A 130 0.91 31.80 -32.21
N THR A 131 2.18 31.72 -31.82
CA THR A 131 2.89 32.82 -31.14
C THR A 131 4.32 32.89 -31.65
N ASP A 132 4.98 34.04 -31.48
CA ASP A 132 6.41 34.12 -31.75
C ASP A 132 7.21 33.31 -30.71
N GLU A 133 8.33 32.74 -31.16
CA GLU A 133 9.18 31.85 -30.35
C GLU A 133 9.73 32.54 -29.10
N ASN A 134 10.13 33.80 -29.20
CA ASN A 134 10.78 34.50 -28.09
C ASN A 134 9.77 34.77 -26.96
N SER A 135 8.56 35.22 -27.31
CA SER A 135 7.50 35.43 -26.32
C SER A 135 7.00 34.11 -25.73
N LEU A 136 7.00 33.02 -26.50
CA LEU A 136 6.64 31.70 -26.01
C LEU A 136 7.62 31.19 -24.94
N GLN A 137 8.93 31.23 -25.20
CA GLN A 137 9.94 30.81 -24.23
C GLN A 137 9.85 31.66 -22.95
N THR A 138 9.79 32.99 -23.10
CA THR A 138 9.70 33.91 -21.95
C THR A 138 8.46 33.63 -21.08
N CYS A 139 7.35 33.24 -21.70
CA CYS A 139 6.12 32.93 -20.98
C CYS A 139 6.18 31.55 -20.31
N ILE A 140 6.75 30.55 -20.99
CA ILE A 140 7.00 29.21 -20.43
C ILE A 140 7.88 29.33 -19.17
N ASP A 141 9.00 30.04 -19.26
CA ASP A 141 9.93 30.19 -18.13
C ASP A 141 9.23 30.82 -16.91
N LYS A 142 8.45 31.90 -17.12
CA LYS A 142 7.68 32.56 -16.04
C LYS A 142 6.65 31.63 -15.39
N VAL A 143 5.91 30.86 -16.19
CA VAL A 143 4.85 29.96 -15.69
C VAL A 143 5.45 28.82 -14.85
N LEU A 144 6.63 28.32 -15.23
CA LEU A 144 7.30 27.23 -14.53
C LEU A 144 8.03 27.70 -13.25
N GLU A 145 8.62 28.90 -13.26
CA GLU A 145 9.19 29.50 -12.05
C GLU A 145 8.13 29.72 -10.96
N GLU A 146 6.92 30.19 -11.32
CA GLU A 146 5.81 30.40 -10.38
C GLU A 146 5.26 29.09 -9.77
N ASP A 147 5.21 27.98 -10.54
CA ASP A 147 4.75 26.67 -10.04
C ASP A 147 5.79 25.99 -9.12
N SER A 148 7.08 26.27 -9.33
CA SER A 148 8.19 25.69 -8.54
C SER A 148 8.27 26.23 -7.10
N GLU A 149 7.89 27.49 -6.86
CA GLU A 149 7.84 28.10 -5.52
C GLU A 149 6.59 27.68 -4.73
N ALA A 150 5.50 27.30 -5.41
CA ALA A 150 4.22 26.96 -4.77
C ALA A 150 4.13 25.50 -4.29
N LEU A 151 4.96 24.58 -4.83
CA LEU A 151 4.81 23.14 -4.59
C LEU A 151 5.94 22.47 -3.79
N GLY A 152 7.11 23.08 -3.61
CA GLY A 152 8.16 22.50 -2.77
C GLY A 152 8.55 21.06 -3.14
N ILE A 153 8.47 20.71 -4.43
CA ILE A 153 8.84 19.40 -4.97
C ILE A 153 10.28 19.51 -5.48
N THR A 154 11.22 18.89 -4.77
CA THR A 154 12.59 18.72 -5.25
C THR A 154 12.64 17.65 -6.35
N ASP A 155 13.48 17.87 -7.38
CA ASP A 155 13.84 16.98 -8.52
C ASP A 155 14.32 15.55 -8.17
N ILE A 156 14.24 15.15 -6.90
CA ILE A 156 14.80 13.90 -6.36
C ILE A 156 13.96 12.66 -6.73
N ASP A 157 12.68 12.81 -7.08
CA ASP A 157 11.79 11.66 -7.33
C ASP A 157 11.99 10.99 -8.73
N ALA A 158 12.49 11.71 -9.76
CA ALA A 158 12.61 11.14 -11.10
C ALA A 158 13.81 10.19 -11.26
N GLU A 159 14.93 10.49 -10.60
CA GLU A 159 16.12 9.62 -10.58
C GLU A 159 15.89 8.35 -9.74
N GLU A 160 15.12 8.43 -8.64
CA GLU A 160 14.75 7.25 -7.83
C GLU A 160 13.85 6.27 -8.61
N LEU A 161 13.03 6.75 -9.55
CA LEU A 161 12.13 5.92 -10.35
C LEU A 161 12.83 5.18 -11.50
N SER A 162 13.97 5.69 -12.00
CA SER A 162 14.74 5.04 -13.07
C SER A 162 15.62 3.88 -12.61
N ASP A 163 15.92 3.78 -11.31
CA ASP A 163 16.79 2.75 -10.72
C ASP A 163 16.02 1.53 -10.16
N ILE A 164 14.69 1.50 -10.30
CA ILE A 164 13.84 0.39 -9.82
C ILE A 164 13.79 -0.70 -10.89
N ASP A 165 14.76 -1.60 -10.85
CA ASP A 165 14.74 -2.84 -11.62
C ASP A 165 13.69 -3.79 -11.02
N VAL A 166 12.55 -3.91 -11.69
CA VAL A 166 11.75 -5.13 -11.57
C VAL A 166 12.57 -6.20 -12.29
N GLN A 167 13.00 -7.26 -11.58
CA GLN A 167 13.76 -8.35 -12.18
C GLN A 167 12.90 -9.08 -13.23
N GLU A 168 12.88 -8.55 -14.45
CA GLU A 168 12.42 -9.22 -15.64
C GLU A 168 13.60 -10.07 -16.13
N GLU A 169 13.51 -11.39 -15.96
CA GLU A 169 14.30 -12.30 -16.78
C GLU A 169 13.83 -12.10 -18.22
N ARG A 170 14.51 -11.23 -18.96
CA ARG A 170 14.30 -11.04 -20.39
C ARG A 170 14.60 -12.36 -21.09
N LYS A 171 13.54 -13.12 -21.41
CA LYS A 171 13.57 -13.98 -22.59
C LYS A 171 13.21 -13.09 -23.77
N GLU A 172 14.20 -12.87 -24.62
CA GLU A 172 13.99 -12.41 -26.00
C GLU A 172 13.10 -13.45 -26.68
N ASP A 173 11.79 -13.20 -26.71
CA ASP A 173 10.82 -13.74 -27.67
C ASP A 173 9.42 -13.25 -27.28
N ASP A 174 9.10 -11.98 -27.56
CA ASP A 174 7.85 -11.65 -28.24
C ASP A 174 7.95 -10.28 -28.92
N ALA A 175 7.87 -10.28 -30.23
CA ALA A 175 7.88 -9.09 -31.07
C ALA A 175 6.47 -8.48 -31.07
N GLY A 176 6.21 -7.55 -30.14
CA GLY A 176 4.94 -6.84 -30.08
C GLY A 176 4.77 -5.93 -28.87
N GLU A 177 5.78 -5.13 -28.50
CA GLU A 177 5.57 -4.09 -27.48
C GLU A 177 4.75 -2.92 -28.07
N ASP A 178 3.47 -2.85 -27.69
CA ASP A 178 2.63 -1.68 -27.90
C ASP A 178 3.24 -0.47 -27.17
N LYS A 179 3.60 0.59 -27.91
CA LYS A 179 4.13 1.85 -27.38
C LYS A 179 3.20 2.58 -26.38
N ASP A 180 1.98 2.09 -26.20
CA ASP A 180 0.93 2.63 -25.32
C ASP A 180 0.96 2.11 -23.88
N ASP A 181 1.80 1.12 -23.55
CA ASP A 181 1.84 0.53 -22.19
C ASP A 181 2.72 1.32 -21.20
N ALA A 182 3.63 2.17 -21.68
CA ALA A 182 4.58 2.91 -20.82
C ALA A 182 3.89 3.76 -19.72
N PRO A 183 2.80 4.50 -19.99
CA PRO A 183 2.10 5.27 -18.94
C PRO A 183 1.47 4.39 -17.86
N ILE A 184 0.99 3.19 -18.22
CA ILE A 184 0.34 2.26 -17.28
C ILE A 184 1.39 1.64 -16.36
N VAL A 185 2.57 1.31 -16.89
CA VAL A 185 3.71 0.81 -16.09
C VAL A 185 4.11 1.83 -15.04
N VAL A 186 4.32 3.09 -15.44
CA VAL A 186 4.71 4.18 -14.51
C VAL A 186 3.62 4.39 -13.46
N TYR A 187 2.35 4.37 -13.87
CA TYR A 187 1.23 4.55 -12.95
C TYR A 187 1.14 3.43 -11.91
N ILE A 188 1.24 2.16 -12.32
CA ILE A 188 1.23 1.02 -11.39
C ILE A 188 2.42 1.10 -10.44
N ASN A 189 3.63 1.38 -10.94
CA ASN A 189 4.83 1.50 -10.11
C ASN A 189 4.67 2.62 -9.06
N LYS A 190 4.15 3.78 -9.47
CA LYS A 190 3.82 4.87 -8.54
C LYS A 190 2.82 4.43 -7.46
N ILE A 191 1.74 3.75 -7.85
CA ILE A 191 0.73 3.24 -6.90
C ILE A 191 1.35 2.23 -5.92
N LEU A 192 2.25 1.35 -6.37
CA LEU A 192 2.97 0.41 -5.51
C LEU A 192 3.87 1.14 -4.50
N LEU A 193 4.65 2.12 -4.97
CA LEU A 193 5.53 2.93 -4.13
C LEU A 193 4.74 3.78 -3.12
N ASP A 194 3.66 4.41 -3.56
CA ASP A 194 2.77 5.18 -2.69
C ASP A 194 2.16 4.31 -1.59
N ALA A 195 1.78 3.07 -1.91
CA ALA A 195 1.27 2.13 -0.92
C ALA A 195 2.32 1.79 0.14
N ILE A 196 3.58 1.59 -0.27
CA ILE A 196 4.70 1.34 0.65
C ILE A 196 4.99 2.57 1.51
N ARG A 197 5.14 3.76 0.89
CA ARG A 197 5.40 5.03 1.58
C ARG A 197 4.31 5.34 2.63
N LYS A 198 3.04 5.04 2.30
CA LYS A 198 1.89 5.22 3.21
C LYS A 198 1.70 4.07 4.21
N GLY A 199 2.53 3.03 4.19
CA GLY A 199 2.45 1.90 5.12
C GLY A 199 1.18 1.04 4.97
N ALA A 200 0.68 0.88 3.74
CA ALA A 200 -0.48 0.04 3.47
C ALA A 200 -0.17 -1.45 3.66
N SER A 201 -1.16 -2.23 4.10
CA SER A 201 -1.05 -3.70 4.19
C SER A 201 -1.54 -4.40 2.93
N ASP A 202 -2.56 -3.84 2.27
CA ASP A 202 -3.18 -4.42 1.09
C ASP A 202 -3.56 -3.31 0.10
N LEU A 203 -3.37 -3.56 -1.19
CA LEU A 203 -3.86 -2.75 -2.29
C LEU A 203 -5.02 -3.48 -2.96
N HIS A 204 -6.09 -2.74 -3.25
CA HIS A 204 -7.31 -3.27 -3.85
C HIS A 204 -7.60 -2.53 -5.16
N PHE A 205 -7.68 -3.28 -6.25
CA PHE A 205 -8.06 -2.81 -7.57
C PHE A 205 -9.44 -3.40 -7.89
N GLU A 206 -10.45 -2.55 -7.95
CA GLU A 206 -11.86 -2.99 -7.96
C GLU A 206 -12.62 -2.40 -9.16
N PRO A 207 -13.00 -3.23 -10.14
CA PRO A 207 -13.87 -2.82 -11.23
C PRO A 207 -15.35 -2.87 -10.85
N TYR A 208 -16.09 -1.86 -11.30
CA TYR A 208 -17.55 -1.75 -11.24
C TYR A 208 -18.09 -1.33 -12.61
N GLU A 209 -19.41 -1.38 -12.77
CA GLU A 209 -20.10 -1.04 -14.03
C GLU A 209 -19.66 0.30 -14.63
N LYS A 210 -19.56 1.34 -13.80
CA LYS A 210 -19.30 2.73 -14.23
C LYS A 210 -18.09 3.37 -13.56
N SER A 211 -17.34 2.62 -12.75
CA SER A 211 -16.18 3.15 -12.04
C SER A 211 -15.13 2.07 -11.81
N TYR A 212 -13.88 2.49 -11.79
CA TYR A 212 -12.75 1.67 -11.36
C TYR A 212 -12.08 2.40 -10.22
N ARG A 213 -11.89 1.73 -9.08
CA ARG A 213 -11.27 2.36 -7.91
C ARG A 213 -10.10 1.56 -7.40
N ILE A 214 -9.11 2.28 -6.89
CA ILE A 214 -7.96 1.74 -6.20
C ILE A 214 -8.07 2.17 -4.74
N ARG A 215 -7.96 1.20 -3.82
CA ARG A 215 -8.00 1.45 -2.37
C ARG A 215 -6.80 0.83 -1.68
N PHE A 216 -6.27 1.52 -0.68
CA PHE A 216 -5.25 0.98 0.20
C PHE A 216 -5.87 0.64 1.55
N ARG A 217 -5.49 -0.49 2.13
CA ARG A 217 -5.75 -0.78 3.54
C ARG A 217 -4.60 -0.18 4.35
N ILE A 218 -4.84 0.95 5.00
CA ILE A 218 -3.86 1.62 5.86
C ILE A 218 -4.34 1.48 7.29
N ASP A 219 -3.48 0.96 8.16
CA ASP A 219 -3.78 0.67 9.56
C ASP A 219 -5.11 -0.09 9.78
N GLY A 220 -5.42 -1.01 8.87
CA GLY A 220 -6.62 -1.87 8.92
C GLY A 220 -7.86 -1.29 8.23
N ILE A 221 -7.86 -0.02 7.83
CA ILE A 221 -9.01 0.66 7.22
C ILE A 221 -8.77 0.89 5.72
N LEU A 222 -9.81 0.66 4.92
CA LEU A 222 -9.76 0.89 3.48
C LEU A 222 -9.97 2.37 3.16
N ASN A 223 -8.99 2.96 2.48
CA ASN A 223 -9.02 4.33 1.99
C ASN A 223 -8.98 4.30 0.47
N GLU A 224 -9.90 5.03 -0.17
CA GLU A 224 -9.86 5.22 -1.62
C GLU A 224 -8.75 6.21 -1.96
N VAL A 225 -7.85 5.81 -2.87
CA VAL A 225 -6.66 6.60 -3.23
C VAL A 225 -6.69 7.08 -4.67
N ALA A 226 -7.41 6.38 -5.55
CA ALA A 226 -7.57 6.79 -6.94
C ALA A 226 -8.84 6.21 -7.57
N LYS A 227 -9.34 6.91 -8.59
CA LYS A 227 -10.44 6.48 -9.46
C LYS A 227 -10.03 6.58 -10.94
N PRO A 228 -9.24 5.62 -11.46
CA PRO A 228 -8.88 5.62 -12.87
C PRO A 228 -10.10 5.42 -13.79
N PRO A 229 -10.01 5.83 -15.07
CA PRO A 229 -11.03 5.51 -16.06
C PRO A 229 -11.28 4.00 -16.20
N VAL A 230 -12.54 3.60 -16.35
CA VAL A 230 -12.95 2.18 -16.48
C VAL A 230 -12.28 1.48 -17.66
N SER A 231 -11.99 2.23 -18.74
CA SER A 231 -11.31 1.73 -19.93
C SER A 231 -9.89 1.21 -19.67
N LEU A 232 -9.27 1.57 -18.54
CA LEU A 232 -7.95 1.10 -18.13
C LEU A 232 -7.99 -0.19 -17.31
N ALA A 233 -9.16 -0.64 -16.84
CA ALA A 233 -9.27 -1.77 -15.92
C ALA A 233 -8.64 -3.07 -16.47
N SER A 234 -8.90 -3.38 -17.75
CA SER A 234 -8.36 -4.59 -18.40
C SER A 234 -6.84 -4.51 -18.58
N ARG A 235 -6.31 -3.33 -18.94
CA ARG A 235 -4.87 -3.11 -19.12
C ARG A 235 -4.11 -3.12 -17.79
N MET A 236 -4.67 -2.52 -16.75
CA MET A 236 -4.10 -2.60 -15.39
C MET A 236 -4.08 -4.05 -14.89
N ALA A 237 -5.16 -4.81 -15.13
CA ALA A 237 -5.21 -6.23 -14.78
C ALA A 237 -4.15 -7.04 -15.53
N ALA A 238 -3.99 -6.82 -16.84
CA ALA A 238 -2.97 -7.46 -17.65
C ALA A 238 -1.55 -7.14 -17.15
N ARG A 239 -1.23 -5.86 -16.88
CA ARG A 239 0.09 -5.48 -16.36
C ARG A 239 0.39 -6.11 -15.00
N LEU A 240 -0.57 -6.12 -14.09
CA LEU A 240 -0.40 -6.77 -12.78
C LEU A 240 -0.21 -8.29 -12.90
N LYS A 241 -0.87 -8.93 -13.88
CA LYS A 241 -0.65 -10.36 -14.20
C LYS A 241 0.74 -10.62 -14.77
N VAL A 242 1.23 -9.78 -15.68
CA VAL A 242 2.61 -9.86 -16.20
C VAL A 242 3.61 -9.80 -15.06
N MET A 243 3.51 -8.78 -14.19
CA MET A 243 4.42 -8.60 -13.06
C MET A 243 4.41 -9.79 -12.09
N SER A 244 3.27 -10.48 -11.97
CA SER A 244 3.09 -11.63 -11.07
C SER A 244 3.25 -13.00 -11.74
N LYS A 245 3.68 -13.05 -13.01
CA LYS A 245 3.85 -14.27 -13.81
C LYS A 245 2.56 -15.10 -13.94
N LEU A 246 1.42 -14.42 -14.08
CA LEU A 246 0.10 -15.01 -14.24
C LEU A 246 -0.34 -15.06 -15.71
N ASP A 247 -1.30 -15.93 -16.02
CA ASP A 247 -1.86 -16.06 -17.37
C ASP A 247 -2.81 -14.89 -17.66
N ILE A 248 -2.44 -14.07 -18.66
CA ILE A 248 -3.17 -12.88 -19.10
C ILE A 248 -4.44 -13.25 -19.88
N ALA A 249 -4.40 -14.37 -20.60
CA ALA A 249 -5.50 -14.84 -21.44
C ALA A 249 -6.61 -15.45 -20.58
N GLU A 250 -6.25 -16.14 -19.50
CA GLU A 250 -7.23 -16.70 -18.58
C GLU A 250 -7.78 -15.63 -17.63
N ARG A 251 -9.10 -15.39 -17.68
CA ARG A 251 -9.81 -14.35 -16.92
C ARG A 251 -11.05 -14.87 -16.20
N ARG A 252 -11.29 -16.18 -16.24
CA ARG A 252 -12.53 -16.83 -15.77
C ARG A 252 -12.33 -17.63 -14.48
N ILE A 253 -11.08 -17.84 -14.07
CA ILE A 253 -10.73 -18.49 -12.80
C ILE A 253 -9.84 -17.58 -11.96
N PRO A 254 -9.88 -17.71 -10.62
CA PRO A 254 -8.94 -17.02 -9.75
C PRO A 254 -7.49 -17.45 -10.02
N GLN A 255 -6.54 -16.53 -9.84
CA GLN A 255 -5.11 -16.79 -9.98
C GLN A 255 -4.34 -16.15 -8.82
N ASP A 256 -3.28 -16.81 -8.36
CA ASP A 256 -2.42 -16.32 -7.28
C ASP A 256 -0.97 -16.28 -7.74
N GLY A 257 -0.30 -15.15 -7.51
CA GLY A 257 1.07 -14.90 -7.94
C GLY A 257 1.87 -14.12 -6.90
N ARG A 258 3.13 -13.81 -7.22
CA ARG A 258 3.99 -12.99 -6.38
C ARG A 258 4.74 -11.96 -7.22
N ILE A 259 4.96 -10.78 -6.67
CA ILE A 259 5.79 -9.73 -7.26
C ILE A 259 6.90 -9.41 -6.26
N LYS A 260 8.15 -9.40 -6.70
CA LYS A 260 9.27 -8.91 -5.89
C LYS A 260 9.68 -7.54 -6.41
N LEU A 261 9.48 -6.51 -5.60
CA LEU A 261 9.84 -5.13 -5.94
C LEU A 261 11.14 -4.76 -5.20
N ALA A 262 12.21 -4.49 -5.94
CA ALA A 262 13.45 -3.98 -5.36
C ALA A 262 13.34 -2.46 -5.14
N LEU A 263 13.42 -2.01 -3.89
CA LEU A 263 13.43 -0.58 -3.54
C LEU A 263 14.86 -0.02 -3.51
N SER A 264 15.83 -0.88 -3.20
CA SER A 264 17.26 -0.58 -3.22
C SER A 264 18.05 -1.88 -3.32
N LYS A 265 19.38 -1.80 -3.49
CA LYS A 265 20.27 -2.96 -3.50
C LYS A 265 20.15 -3.88 -2.28
N LYS A 266 19.66 -3.37 -1.14
CA LYS A 266 19.53 -4.12 0.13
C LYS A 266 18.09 -4.35 0.57
N LYS A 267 17.10 -3.68 -0.05
CA LYS A 267 15.71 -3.73 0.40
C LYS A 267 14.81 -4.11 -0.77
N SER A 268 14.16 -5.26 -0.65
CA SER A 268 13.06 -5.67 -1.52
C SER A 268 11.79 -5.86 -0.71
N ILE A 269 10.66 -5.62 -1.33
CA ILE A 269 9.33 -5.90 -0.77
C ILE A 269 8.67 -6.94 -1.66
N ASP A 270 8.14 -7.99 -1.03
CA ASP A 270 7.38 -9.01 -1.71
C ASP A 270 5.89 -8.68 -1.64
N PHE A 271 5.19 -8.86 -2.75
CA PHE A 271 3.75 -8.75 -2.83
C PHE A 271 3.17 -10.12 -3.15
N ARG A 272 2.12 -10.50 -2.42
CA ARG A 272 1.27 -11.62 -2.81
C ARG A 272 0.08 -11.08 -3.58
N VAL A 273 -0.09 -11.53 -4.82
CA VAL A 273 -1.13 -11.06 -5.74
C VAL A 273 -2.20 -12.13 -5.87
N SER A 274 -3.47 -11.72 -5.81
CA SER A 274 -4.61 -12.59 -6.07
C SER A 274 -5.57 -11.87 -7.04
N THR A 275 -5.92 -12.54 -8.13
CA THR A 275 -6.93 -12.07 -9.10
C THR A 275 -8.20 -12.89 -8.94
N LEU A 276 -9.35 -12.23 -9.01
CA LEU A 276 -10.67 -12.85 -8.90
C LEU A 276 -11.59 -12.29 -9.98
N PRO A 277 -12.13 -13.13 -10.88
CA PRO A 277 -13.14 -12.71 -11.84
C PRO A 277 -14.40 -12.18 -11.13
N THR A 278 -14.88 -11.01 -11.56
CA THR A 278 -16.14 -10.40 -11.10
C THR A 278 -17.00 -10.00 -12.30
N MET A 279 -18.22 -9.53 -12.05
CA MET A 279 -19.17 -9.11 -13.10
C MET A 279 -18.59 -8.09 -14.09
N TRP A 280 -17.73 -7.18 -13.63
CA TRP A 280 -17.25 -6.02 -14.40
C TRP A 280 -15.76 -6.08 -14.73
N GLY A 281 -15.13 -7.24 -14.55
CA GLY A 281 -13.69 -7.45 -14.75
C GLY A 281 -13.05 -8.17 -13.57
N GLU A 282 -11.72 -8.21 -13.54
CA GLU A 282 -10.98 -8.88 -12.47
C GLU A 282 -10.74 -7.93 -11.29
N LYS A 283 -11.17 -8.34 -10.10
CA LYS A 283 -10.72 -7.73 -8.86
C LYS A 283 -9.32 -8.24 -8.56
N ILE A 284 -8.39 -7.34 -8.29
CA ILE A 284 -7.02 -7.71 -7.91
C ILE A 284 -6.73 -7.18 -6.51
N VAL A 285 -6.20 -8.06 -5.66
CA VAL A 285 -5.72 -7.72 -4.33
C VAL A 285 -4.25 -8.05 -4.24
N MET A 286 -3.45 -7.10 -3.76
CA MET A 286 -2.04 -7.31 -3.50
C MET A 286 -1.77 -7.08 -2.02
N ARG A 287 -1.25 -8.10 -1.33
CA ARG A 287 -0.79 -7.97 0.05
C ARG A 287 0.69 -7.64 0.07
N ILE A 288 1.05 -6.57 0.78
CA ILE A 288 2.44 -6.18 1.02
C ILE A 288 3.00 -7.08 2.13
N LEU A 289 4.08 -7.79 1.82
CA LEU A 289 4.83 -8.60 2.77
C LEU A 289 6.14 -7.85 3.07
N ASP A 290 6.16 -7.17 4.22
CA ASP A 290 7.37 -6.53 4.73
C ASP A 290 8.03 -7.43 5.78
N SER A 291 9.13 -8.07 5.40
CA SER A 291 9.89 -8.98 6.26
C SER A 291 10.48 -8.28 7.49
N SER A 292 10.65 -6.96 7.47
CA SER A 292 11.16 -6.22 8.63
C SER A 292 10.21 -6.23 9.82
N SER A 293 8.91 -6.44 9.58
CA SER A 293 7.90 -6.52 10.65
C SER A 293 8.05 -7.76 11.55
N ALA A 294 8.69 -8.84 11.09
CA ALA A 294 8.96 -10.03 11.91
C ALA A 294 10.02 -9.80 12.99
N MET A 295 10.86 -8.77 12.85
CA MET A 295 11.91 -8.42 13.82
C MET A 295 11.41 -7.45 14.91
N LEU A 296 10.10 -7.22 15.00
CA LEU A 296 9.55 -6.42 16.08
C LEU A 296 9.79 -7.12 17.43
N GLY A 297 10.61 -6.49 18.26
CA GLY A 297 10.80 -6.90 19.65
C GLY A 297 9.51 -6.78 20.45
N ILE A 298 9.41 -7.57 21.52
CA ILE A 298 8.21 -7.64 22.38
C ILE A 298 7.78 -6.27 22.93
N GLU A 299 8.71 -5.34 23.13
CA GLU A 299 8.44 -3.97 23.58
C GLU A 299 7.54 -3.19 22.60
N MET A 300 7.64 -3.49 21.31
CA MET A 300 6.92 -2.76 20.26
C MET A 300 5.51 -3.29 20.02
N LEU A 301 5.18 -4.45 20.57
CA LEU A 301 3.86 -5.07 20.42
C LEU A 301 2.76 -4.34 21.21
N GLY A 302 3.14 -3.71 22.33
CA GLY A 302 2.24 -2.96 23.19
C GLY A 302 1.57 -3.84 24.25
N TYR A 303 2.29 -4.80 24.83
CA TYR A 303 1.85 -5.41 26.09
C TYR A 303 1.99 -4.41 27.24
N GLU A 304 1.07 -4.47 28.20
CA GLU A 304 1.32 -3.85 29.51
C GLU A 304 2.39 -4.68 30.27
N ALA A 305 3.03 -4.10 31.29
CA ALA A 305 4.20 -4.70 31.93
C ALA A 305 3.90 -6.08 32.56
N ASP A 306 2.76 -6.19 33.24
CA ASP A 306 2.23 -7.43 33.82
C ASP A 306 1.91 -8.48 32.75
N GLN A 307 1.26 -8.07 31.66
CA GLN A 307 0.90 -8.94 30.55
C GLN A 307 2.14 -9.51 29.85
N LYS A 308 3.16 -8.67 29.67
CA LYS A 308 4.45 -9.03 29.09
C LYS A 308 5.17 -10.05 29.97
N GLU A 309 5.19 -9.84 31.28
CA GLU A 309 5.81 -10.75 32.24
C GLU A 309 5.15 -12.13 32.17
N ILE A 310 3.81 -12.21 32.18
CA ILE A 310 3.07 -13.47 32.06
C ILE A 310 3.45 -14.20 30.75
N TYR A 311 3.57 -13.47 29.64
CA TYR A 311 3.94 -14.08 28.36
C TYR A 311 5.38 -14.60 28.35
N LEU A 312 6.34 -13.82 28.86
CA LEU A 312 7.74 -14.23 28.97
C LEU A 312 7.92 -15.43 29.91
N GLU A 313 7.22 -15.46 31.04
CA GLU A 313 7.19 -16.63 31.93
C GLU A 313 6.67 -17.87 31.22
N ALA A 314 5.62 -17.74 30.42
CA ALA A 314 5.05 -18.87 29.68
C ALA A 314 6.02 -19.38 28.59
N LEU A 315 6.70 -18.48 27.89
CA LEU A 315 7.73 -18.81 26.89
C LEU A 315 8.95 -19.52 27.51
N ALA A 316 9.30 -19.20 28.77
CA ALA A 316 10.41 -19.82 29.46
C ALA A 316 10.15 -21.28 29.91
N ARG A 317 8.89 -21.74 29.88
CA ARG A 317 8.53 -23.10 30.31
C ARG A 317 9.04 -24.15 29.31
N PRO A 318 9.44 -25.35 29.79
CA PRO A 318 9.85 -26.44 28.91
C PRO A 318 8.68 -27.03 28.12
N GLN A 319 7.46 -27.00 28.68
CA GLN A 319 6.27 -27.56 28.06
C GLN A 319 5.02 -26.75 28.36
N GLY A 320 3.99 -26.99 27.55
CA GLY A 320 2.67 -26.37 27.70
C GLY A 320 2.21 -25.71 26.41
N MET A 321 0.96 -25.24 26.40
CA MET A 321 0.35 -24.64 25.22
C MET A 321 0.08 -23.14 25.42
N ILE A 322 0.55 -22.35 24.47
CA ILE A 322 0.33 -20.90 24.35
C ILE A 322 -0.62 -20.68 23.17
N LEU A 323 -1.79 -20.12 23.45
CA LEU A 323 -2.80 -19.86 22.43
C LEU A 323 -2.94 -18.36 22.19
N VAL A 324 -2.68 -17.91 20.96
CA VAL A 324 -2.93 -16.53 20.54
C VAL A 324 -4.23 -16.49 19.75
N THR A 325 -5.21 -15.72 20.21
CA THR A 325 -6.55 -15.67 19.61
C THR A 325 -6.93 -14.26 19.15
N GLY A 326 -7.87 -14.20 18.21
CA GLY A 326 -8.44 -12.98 17.68
C GLY A 326 -8.86 -13.12 16.21
N PRO A 327 -9.57 -12.13 15.67
CA PRO A 327 -10.01 -12.13 14.29
C PRO A 327 -8.84 -12.04 13.30
N THR A 328 -9.14 -12.16 12.02
CA THR A 328 -8.16 -11.91 10.95
C THR A 328 -7.61 -10.50 11.05
N GLY A 329 -6.30 -10.35 10.91
CA GLY A 329 -5.63 -9.04 10.99
C GLY A 329 -5.46 -8.50 12.41
N SER A 330 -5.71 -9.29 13.47
CA SER A 330 -5.43 -8.87 14.85
C SER A 330 -3.96 -8.95 15.25
N GLY A 331 -3.05 -9.37 14.36
CA GLY A 331 -1.61 -9.43 14.64
C GLY A 331 -1.12 -10.73 15.30
N LYS A 332 -1.91 -11.81 15.27
CA LYS A 332 -1.55 -13.10 15.89
C LYS A 332 -0.20 -13.66 15.42
N THR A 333 0.01 -13.68 14.11
CA THR A 333 1.27 -14.17 13.50
C THR A 333 2.47 -13.37 13.97
N VAL A 334 2.33 -12.03 14.08
CA VAL A 334 3.41 -11.17 14.57
C VAL A 334 3.73 -11.51 16.02
N SER A 335 2.73 -11.64 16.89
CA SER A 335 2.94 -12.03 18.30
C SER A 335 3.58 -13.41 18.43
N LEU A 336 3.14 -14.39 17.62
CA LEU A 336 3.76 -15.71 17.57
C LEU A 336 5.21 -15.66 17.13
N TYR A 337 5.51 -14.95 16.03
CA TYR A 337 6.87 -14.83 15.51
C TYR A 337 7.80 -14.09 16.48
N THR A 338 7.31 -13.07 17.20
CA THR A 338 8.09 -12.44 18.28
C THR A 338 8.40 -13.44 19.38
N GLY A 339 7.44 -14.27 19.81
CA GLY A 339 7.68 -15.35 20.77
C GLY A 339 8.71 -16.36 20.27
N LEU A 340 8.57 -16.81 19.02
CA LEU A 340 9.51 -17.74 18.40
C LEU A 340 10.93 -17.16 18.30
N ASN A 341 11.08 -15.89 17.94
CA ASN A 341 12.37 -15.21 17.88
C ASN A 341 13.03 -15.08 19.26
N ILE A 342 12.26 -14.91 20.34
CA ILE A 342 12.78 -14.94 21.71
C ILE A 342 13.33 -16.33 22.06
N LEU A 343 12.66 -17.38 21.58
CA LEU A 343 13.03 -18.78 21.84
C LEU A 343 14.15 -19.29 20.92
N ASN A 344 14.40 -18.60 19.80
CA ASN A 344 15.34 -18.99 18.76
C ASN A 344 16.79 -18.87 19.26
N THR A 345 17.26 -19.98 19.83
CA THR A 345 18.59 -20.12 20.44
C THR A 345 19.22 -21.40 19.89
N GLN A 346 20.55 -21.49 19.91
CA GLN A 346 21.28 -22.65 19.36
C GLN A 346 20.95 -23.98 20.08
N GLU A 347 20.42 -23.90 21.30
CA GLU A 347 20.11 -25.06 22.14
C GLU A 347 18.70 -25.62 21.90
N ARG A 348 17.86 -24.95 21.10
CA ARG A 348 16.45 -25.31 20.94
C ARG A 348 16.10 -25.62 19.49
N ASN A 349 15.46 -26.75 19.27
CA ASN A 349 14.92 -27.15 17.98
C ASN A 349 13.46 -26.65 17.83
N ILE A 350 13.24 -25.75 16.87
CA ILE A 350 11.94 -25.13 16.61
C ILE A 350 11.41 -25.59 15.24
N SER A 351 10.21 -26.15 15.23
CA SER A 351 9.49 -26.55 14.00
C SER A 351 8.13 -25.88 13.90
N THR A 352 7.79 -25.34 12.73
CA THR A 352 6.50 -24.67 12.49
C THR A 352 5.75 -25.30 11.32
N ALA A 353 4.43 -25.39 11.41
CA ALA A 353 3.53 -25.73 10.30
C ALA A 353 2.62 -24.53 10.01
N GLU A 354 2.63 -24.00 8.78
CA GLU A 354 1.99 -22.73 8.43
C GLU A 354 1.30 -22.77 7.05
N ASP A 355 0.20 -22.02 6.88
CA ASP A 355 -0.59 -22.00 5.64
C ASP A 355 -0.95 -20.56 5.19
N PRO A 356 -0.07 -19.86 4.45
CA PRO A 356 1.31 -20.21 4.11
C PRO A 356 2.32 -19.66 5.14
N VAL A 357 3.62 -19.90 4.90
CA VAL A 357 4.70 -19.18 5.59
C VAL A 357 4.74 -17.74 5.06
N GLU A 358 4.50 -16.77 5.95
CA GLU A 358 4.41 -15.34 5.59
C GLU A 358 5.78 -14.66 5.55
N ILE A 359 6.66 -14.95 6.52
CA ILE A 359 8.02 -14.39 6.61
C ILE A 359 8.99 -15.50 6.99
N ASN A 360 10.16 -15.51 6.34
CA ASN A 360 11.23 -16.45 6.65
C ASN A 360 11.94 -16.04 7.97
N LEU A 361 11.97 -16.96 8.93
CA LEU A 361 12.65 -16.82 10.22
C LEU A 361 13.91 -17.67 10.22
N GLU A 362 15.06 -17.03 10.08
CA GLU A 362 16.35 -17.72 10.11
C GLU A 362 16.56 -18.44 11.46
N GLY A 363 17.01 -19.70 11.41
CA GLY A 363 17.18 -20.55 12.59
C GLY A 363 15.94 -21.38 12.97
N ILE A 364 14.80 -21.20 12.27
CA ILE A 364 13.56 -21.93 12.53
C ILE A 364 13.19 -22.82 11.33
N ASN A 365 12.81 -24.07 11.58
CA ASN A 365 12.37 -24.99 10.54
C ASN A 365 10.90 -24.75 10.19
N GLN A 366 10.63 -23.93 9.17
CA GLN A 366 9.27 -23.58 8.76
C GLN A 366 8.74 -24.48 7.63
N VAL A 367 7.64 -25.18 7.89
CA VAL A 367 6.95 -26.04 6.92
C VAL A 367 5.69 -25.36 6.42
N GLN A 368 5.64 -25.13 5.10
CA GLN A 368 4.42 -24.67 4.45
C GLN A 368 3.49 -25.85 4.14
N ILE A 369 2.23 -25.75 4.56
CA ILE A 369 1.19 -26.73 4.28
C ILE A 369 1.01 -26.88 2.76
N ASN A 370 0.90 -28.13 2.31
CA ASN A 370 0.67 -28.49 0.92
C ASN A 370 -0.41 -29.57 0.83
N ASN A 371 -1.67 -29.12 0.85
CA ASN A 371 -2.84 -29.99 0.79
C ASN A 371 -2.86 -30.85 -0.50
N LYS A 372 -2.34 -30.36 -1.62
CA LYS A 372 -2.27 -31.13 -2.89
C LYS A 372 -1.35 -32.33 -2.79
N ALA A 373 -0.27 -32.24 -2.00
CA ALA A 373 0.66 -33.32 -1.75
C ALA A 373 0.31 -34.16 -0.51
N GLY A 374 -0.77 -33.84 0.21
CA GLY A 374 -1.16 -34.51 1.46
C GLY A 374 -0.39 -34.05 2.71
N LEU A 375 0.39 -32.97 2.62
CA LEU A 375 1.06 -32.36 3.77
C LEU A 375 0.11 -31.38 4.46
N THR A 376 -0.72 -31.89 5.39
CA THR A 376 -1.72 -31.16 6.17
C THR A 376 -1.17 -30.80 7.57
N PHE A 377 -1.88 -29.97 8.34
CA PHE A 377 -1.50 -29.67 9.73
C PHE A 377 -1.32 -30.95 10.56
N PRO A 378 -2.27 -31.91 10.64
CA PRO A 378 -2.08 -33.14 11.38
C PRO A 378 -0.86 -33.98 10.93
N SER A 379 -0.58 -34.07 9.63
CA SER A 379 0.54 -34.87 9.13
C SER A 379 1.89 -34.21 9.41
N ALA A 380 1.98 -32.88 9.32
CA ALA A 380 3.15 -32.11 9.71
C ALA A 380 3.43 -32.25 11.22
N LEU A 381 2.43 -32.03 12.08
CA LEU A 381 2.57 -32.14 13.54
C LEU A 381 3.04 -33.53 13.97
N ARG A 382 2.46 -34.61 13.42
CA ARG A 382 2.92 -35.98 13.70
C ARG A 382 4.36 -36.19 13.30
N SER A 383 4.82 -35.52 12.24
CA SER A 383 6.18 -35.64 11.76
C SER A 383 7.15 -34.86 12.65
N PHE A 384 6.76 -33.68 13.13
CA PHE A 384 7.54 -32.92 14.11
C PHE A 384 7.83 -33.73 15.37
N LEU A 385 6.86 -34.48 15.91
CA LEU A 385 7.09 -35.34 17.08
C LEU A 385 8.13 -36.47 16.87
N ARG A 386 8.63 -36.66 15.64
CA ARG A 386 9.74 -37.58 15.30
C ARG A 386 10.99 -36.85 14.82
N GLN A 387 11.03 -35.53 14.98
CA GLN A 387 12.15 -34.66 14.59
C GLN A 387 12.86 -34.07 15.82
N ASP A 388 12.60 -34.61 17.02
CA ASP A 388 13.19 -34.14 18.28
C ASP A 388 13.02 -32.62 18.53
N PRO A 389 11.81 -32.05 18.43
CA PRO A 389 11.60 -30.62 18.64
C PRO A 389 11.49 -30.30 20.13
N ASP A 390 11.99 -29.14 20.54
CA ASP A 390 11.64 -28.56 21.85
C ASP A 390 10.35 -27.75 21.76
N ILE A 391 10.20 -27.05 20.62
CA ILE A 391 9.10 -26.11 20.38
C ILE A 391 8.41 -26.44 19.07
N VAL A 392 7.08 -26.51 19.13
CA VAL A 392 6.23 -26.72 17.96
C VAL A 392 5.29 -25.53 17.80
N MET A 393 5.26 -24.93 16.61
CA MET A 393 4.25 -23.93 16.27
C MET A 393 3.30 -24.46 15.21
N VAL A 394 2.00 -24.28 15.46
CA VAL A 394 0.93 -24.65 14.53
C VAL A 394 0.21 -23.38 14.15
N GLY A 395 0.24 -23.01 12.86
CA GLY A 395 -0.29 -21.75 12.37
C GLY A 395 -1.71 -21.48 12.89
N GLU A 396 -2.56 -22.50 12.92
CA GLU A 396 -3.88 -22.44 13.53
C GLU A 396 -4.45 -23.83 13.85
N ILE A 397 -5.33 -23.91 14.85
CA ILE A 397 -6.12 -25.10 15.16
C ILE A 397 -7.55 -24.88 14.63
N ARG A 398 -7.89 -25.58 13.53
CA ARG A 398 -9.21 -25.52 12.89
C ARG A 398 -10.12 -26.71 13.22
N ASP A 399 -9.52 -27.85 13.54
CA ASP A 399 -10.20 -29.13 13.71
C ASP A 399 -9.72 -29.88 14.96
N LEU A 400 -10.51 -30.88 15.36
CA LEU A 400 -10.25 -31.72 16.53
C LEU A 400 -8.94 -32.51 16.41
N GLU A 401 -8.65 -33.04 15.22
CA GLU A 401 -7.46 -33.87 15.00
C GLU A 401 -6.17 -33.08 15.27
N THR A 402 -6.08 -31.87 14.72
CA THR A 402 -4.96 -30.94 14.97
C THR A 402 -4.89 -30.56 16.45
N ALA A 403 -6.04 -30.27 17.08
CA ALA A 403 -6.10 -29.94 18.51
C ALA A 403 -5.58 -31.07 19.39
N GLU A 404 -6.00 -32.32 19.14
CA GLU A 404 -5.57 -33.48 19.91
C GLU A 404 -4.07 -33.73 19.81
N ILE A 405 -3.48 -33.58 18.62
CA ILE A 405 -2.04 -33.80 18.44
C ILE A 405 -1.26 -32.68 19.13
N ALA A 406 -1.70 -31.42 19.01
CA ALA A 406 -1.08 -30.28 19.69
C ALA A 406 -1.13 -30.43 21.22
N ILE A 407 -2.26 -30.90 21.76
CA ILE A 407 -2.42 -31.16 23.20
C ILE A 407 -1.50 -32.28 23.67
N LYS A 408 -1.45 -33.39 22.94
CA LYS A 408 -0.54 -34.50 23.26
C LYS A 408 0.91 -34.02 23.26
N ALA A 409 1.33 -33.23 22.26
CA ALA A 409 2.66 -32.64 22.21
C ALA A 409 2.96 -31.81 23.46
N ALA A 410 2.03 -30.93 23.85
CA ALA A 410 2.15 -30.08 25.03
C ALA A 410 2.24 -30.88 26.35
N GLN A 411 1.56 -32.03 26.43
CA GLN A 411 1.61 -32.94 27.59
C GLN A 411 2.88 -33.79 27.62
N THR A 412 3.50 -34.05 26.46
CA THR A 412 4.69 -34.90 26.33
C THR A 412 5.99 -34.12 26.23
N GLY A 413 6.11 -32.99 26.93
CA GLY A 413 7.39 -32.28 27.07
C GLY A 413 7.68 -31.18 26.05
N HIS A 414 6.73 -30.79 25.19
CA HIS A 414 6.95 -29.76 24.17
C HIS A 414 6.26 -28.45 24.54
N LEU A 415 6.90 -27.33 24.19
CA LEU A 415 6.22 -26.03 24.19
C LEU A 415 5.48 -25.86 22.85
N VAL A 416 4.15 -25.71 22.91
CA VAL A 416 3.29 -25.61 21.73
C VAL A 416 2.71 -24.21 21.61
N LEU A 417 2.94 -23.56 20.47
CA LEU A 417 2.36 -22.26 20.14
C LEU A 417 1.32 -22.45 19.03
N SER A 418 0.14 -21.85 19.17
CA SER A 418 -0.85 -21.89 18.09
C SER A 418 -1.82 -20.70 18.11
N THR A 419 -2.65 -20.62 17.07
CA THR A 419 -3.73 -19.64 16.98
C THR A 419 -5.11 -20.26 16.90
N LEU A 420 -6.09 -19.50 17.42
CA LEU A 420 -7.52 -19.72 17.20
C LEU A 420 -8.19 -18.41 16.77
N HIS A 421 -9.42 -18.54 16.26
CA HIS A 421 -10.26 -17.42 15.87
C HIS A 421 -11.46 -17.28 16.83
N THR A 422 -11.22 -16.74 18.02
CA THR A 422 -12.29 -16.38 18.98
C THR A 422 -12.23 -14.90 19.36
N ASN A 423 -13.29 -14.40 20.01
CA ASN A 423 -13.35 -12.98 20.34
C ASN A 423 -12.70 -12.64 21.67
N SER A 424 -12.64 -13.60 22.61
CA SER A 424 -11.98 -13.46 23.91
C SER A 424 -11.14 -14.68 24.28
N ALA A 425 -10.34 -14.53 25.34
CA ALA A 425 -9.56 -15.62 25.89
C ALA A 425 -10.46 -16.71 26.52
N ALA A 426 -11.53 -16.33 27.24
CA ALA A 426 -12.49 -17.27 27.80
C ALA A 426 -13.22 -18.10 26.71
N GLU A 427 -13.63 -17.47 25.61
CA GLU A 427 -14.25 -18.18 24.48
C GLU A 427 -13.31 -19.18 23.80
N THR A 428 -11.99 -18.99 23.89
CA THR A 428 -11.00 -19.94 23.34
C THR A 428 -11.14 -21.31 24.00
N LEU A 429 -11.34 -21.33 25.31
CA LEU A 429 -11.53 -22.57 26.07
C LEU A 429 -12.83 -23.25 25.64
N THR A 430 -13.93 -22.51 25.57
CA THR A 430 -15.22 -23.02 25.08
C THR A 430 -15.10 -23.54 23.64
N ARG A 431 -14.32 -22.88 22.78
CA ARG A 431 -14.10 -23.32 21.40
C ARG A 431 -13.38 -24.67 21.32
N LEU A 432 -12.37 -24.91 22.16
CA LEU A 432 -11.70 -26.21 22.24
C LEU A 432 -12.68 -27.31 22.68
N LEU A 433 -13.49 -27.05 23.70
CA LEU A 433 -14.53 -27.98 24.17
C LEU A 433 -15.56 -28.29 23.08
N ASN A 434 -16.03 -27.26 22.36
CA ASN A 434 -16.99 -27.41 21.27
C ASN A 434 -16.43 -28.16 20.06
N MET A 435 -15.10 -28.17 19.85
CA MET A 435 -14.46 -29.02 18.85
C MET A 435 -14.43 -30.49 19.27
N GLY A 436 -14.72 -30.81 20.53
CA GLY A 436 -14.70 -32.17 21.08
C GLY A 436 -13.48 -32.48 21.92
N VAL A 437 -12.63 -31.49 22.23
CA VAL A 437 -11.47 -31.70 23.11
C VAL A 437 -11.97 -31.94 24.55
N PRO A 438 -11.56 -33.03 25.22
CA PRO A 438 -11.94 -33.28 26.61
C PRO A 438 -11.45 -32.18 27.57
N SER A 439 -12.29 -31.78 28.54
CA SER A 439 -11.97 -30.69 29.48
C SER A 439 -10.67 -30.90 30.26
N TYR A 440 -10.39 -32.12 30.70
CA TYR A 440 -9.16 -32.42 31.45
C TYR A 440 -7.89 -32.20 30.60
N ASN A 441 -7.97 -32.42 29.28
CA ASN A 441 -6.86 -32.18 28.36
C ASN A 441 -6.61 -30.67 28.19
N VAL A 442 -7.67 -29.88 28.08
CA VAL A 442 -7.55 -28.42 28.00
C VAL A 442 -6.94 -27.87 29.30
N ALA A 443 -7.50 -28.26 30.45
CA ALA A 443 -7.09 -27.78 31.76
C ALA A 443 -5.62 -28.14 32.12
N SER A 444 -5.12 -29.29 31.65
CA SER A 444 -3.75 -29.73 31.92
C SER A 444 -2.70 -29.21 30.94
N SER A 445 -3.11 -28.78 29.74
CA SER A 445 -2.17 -28.47 28.65
C SER A 445 -2.05 -26.98 28.36
N VAL A 446 -3.14 -26.22 28.47
CA VAL A 446 -3.15 -24.78 28.15
C VAL A 446 -2.53 -24.00 29.30
N SER A 447 -1.41 -23.34 29.04
CA SER A 447 -0.71 -22.53 30.04
C SER A 447 -1.19 -21.08 30.04
N ILE A 448 -1.42 -20.53 28.86
CA ILE A 448 -1.76 -19.11 28.66
C ILE A 448 -2.62 -18.95 27.42
N ILE A 449 -3.55 -18.01 27.47
CA ILE A 449 -4.35 -17.57 26.34
C ILE A 449 -4.18 -16.06 26.19
N ILE A 450 -3.83 -15.63 24.98
CA ILE A 450 -3.60 -14.25 24.61
C ILE A 450 -4.66 -13.86 23.58
N ALA A 451 -5.72 -13.20 24.00
CA ALA A 451 -6.65 -12.58 23.08
C ALA A 451 -6.12 -11.21 22.64
N GLN A 452 -6.17 -10.95 21.34
CA GLN A 452 -5.54 -9.77 20.75
C GLN A 452 -6.47 -9.01 19.80
N ARG A 453 -6.33 -7.69 19.80
CA ARG A 453 -6.84 -6.75 18.80
C ARG A 453 -5.75 -5.76 18.40
N LEU A 454 -5.89 -5.14 17.23
CA LEU A 454 -5.07 -4.00 16.84
C LEU A 454 -5.93 -2.74 16.78
N ALA A 455 -5.56 -1.74 17.58
CA ALA A 455 -6.09 -0.39 17.50
C ALA A 455 -5.11 0.51 16.73
N ARG A 456 -5.62 1.52 16.05
CA ARG A 456 -4.79 2.57 15.46
C ARG A 456 -4.17 3.45 16.55
N ARG A 457 -2.92 3.87 16.34
CA ARG A 457 -2.22 4.82 17.24
C ARG A 457 -2.58 6.25 16.85
N LEU A 458 -2.89 7.07 17.84
CA LEU A 458 -3.07 8.50 17.64
C LEU A 458 -1.77 9.12 17.12
N CYS A 459 -1.90 10.03 16.15
CA CYS A 459 -0.76 10.78 15.64
C CYS A 459 -0.18 11.67 16.75
N SER A 460 1.11 11.51 17.04
CA SER A 460 1.80 12.30 18.06
C SER A 460 1.89 13.81 17.72
N GLN A 461 1.77 14.16 16.44
CA GLN A 461 1.90 15.55 15.96
C GLN A 461 0.59 16.34 16.06
N CYS A 462 -0.57 15.69 15.93
CA CYS A 462 -1.85 16.38 15.81
C CYS A 462 -2.92 15.94 16.82
N LYS A 463 -2.65 14.97 17.70
CA LYS A 463 -3.64 14.57 18.71
C LYS A 463 -3.95 15.74 19.64
N THR A 464 -5.21 15.88 20.02
CA THR A 464 -5.66 16.93 20.94
C THR A 464 -6.41 16.33 22.11
N GLU A 465 -6.36 17.00 23.25
CA GLU A 465 -7.11 16.59 24.44
C GLU A 465 -8.61 16.67 24.17
N GLU A 466 -9.34 15.67 24.64
CA GLU A 466 -10.79 15.55 24.50
C GLU A 466 -11.44 15.52 25.88
N MET A 467 -12.31 16.49 26.15
CA MET A 467 -13.14 16.48 27.35
C MET A 467 -14.42 15.71 27.08
N ILE A 468 -14.61 14.63 27.84
CA ILE A 468 -15.78 13.76 27.78
C ILE A 468 -16.56 13.90 29.08
N PRO A 469 -17.90 14.07 29.05
CA PRO A 469 -18.70 14.14 30.27
C PRO A 469 -18.55 12.90 31.15
N GLU A 470 -18.55 13.08 32.48
CA GLU A 470 -18.36 11.99 33.45
C GLU A 470 -19.37 10.85 33.25
N GLU A 471 -20.64 11.16 32.97
CA GLU A 471 -21.67 10.15 32.69
C GLU A 471 -21.32 9.26 31.50
N ALA A 472 -20.70 9.83 30.46
CA ALA A 472 -20.27 9.07 29.31
C ALA A 472 -19.06 8.18 29.68
N LEU A 473 -18.11 8.68 30.48
CA LEU A 473 -16.97 7.91 30.94
C LEU A 473 -17.37 6.71 31.82
N LEU A 474 -18.32 6.90 32.73
CA LEU A 474 -18.87 5.80 33.55
C LEU A 474 -19.50 4.71 32.67
N LYS A 475 -20.28 5.09 31.64
CA LYS A 475 -20.85 4.13 30.67
C LYS A 475 -19.80 3.39 29.86
N GLN A 476 -18.61 3.97 29.67
CA GLN A 476 -17.53 3.37 28.91
C GLN A 476 -16.78 2.29 29.71
N GLY A 477 -16.93 2.30 31.05
CA GLY A 477 -16.34 1.33 31.97
C GLY A 477 -15.28 1.91 32.93
N PHE A 478 -15.11 3.23 32.99
CA PHE A 478 -14.21 3.87 33.95
C PHE A 478 -14.83 3.90 35.36
N THR A 479 -14.00 3.77 36.40
CA THR A 479 -14.45 3.96 37.79
C THR A 479 -14.49 5.44 38.18
N PRO A 480 -15.30 5.84 39.17
CA PRO A 480 -15.31 7.23 39.66
C PRO A 480 -13.94 7.74 40.13
N GLU A 481 -13.06 6.86 40.64
CA GLU A 481 -11.69 7.26 40.98
C GLU A 481 -10.85 7.56 39.74
N GLN A 482 -10.98 6.73 38.69
CA GLN A 482 -10.22 6.91 37.44
C GLN A 482 -10.58 8.20 36.72
N ILE A 483 -11.86 8.62 36.79
CA ILE A 483 -12.38 9.80 36.07
C ILE A 483 -11.74 11.12 36.56
N LYS A 484 -11.37 11.22 37.85
CA LYS A 484 -10.88 12.48 38.43
C LYS A 484 -9.64 13.04 37.75
N ASP A 485 -8.73 12.16 37.33
CA ASP A 485 -7.44 12.53 36.74
C ASP A 485 -7.29 12.05 35.29
N ILE A 486 -8.41 11.67 34.64
CA ILE A 486 -8.37 11.09 33.30
C ILE A 486 -8.03 12.14 32.24
N LYS A 487 -7.10 11.81 31.35
CA LYS A 487 -6.81 12.58 30.14
C LYS A 487 -7.00 11.70 28.93
N LEU A 488 -7.92 12.10 28.07
CA LEU A 488 -8.21 11.41 26.82
C LEU A 488 -7.85 12.29 25.64
N TYR A 489 -7.56 11.65 24.51
CA TYR A 489 -7.14 12.32 23.30
C TYR A 489 -7.97 11.83 22.12
N LYS A 490 -8.21 12.75 21.18
CA LYS A 490 -8.91 12.48 19.92
C LYS A 490 -8.04 12.70 18.70
N ALA A 491 -8.45 12.07 17.62
CA ALA A 491 -7.86 12.24 16.30
C ALA A 491 -8.30 13.57 15.67
N VAL A 492 -7.36 14.29 15.05
CA VAL A 492 -7.63 15.55 14.33
C VAL A 492 -7.30 15.41 12.84
N GLY A 493 -6.06 15.02 12.54
CA GLY A 493 -5.56 14.92 11.17
C GLY A 493 -4.50 15.97 10.86
N CYS A 494 -3.46 15.57 10.15
CA CYS A 494 -2.42 16.43 9.59
C CYS A 494 -1.78 15.69 8.39
N GLU A 495 -0.86 16.34 7.69
CA GLU A 495 -0.17 15.78 6.52
C GLU A 495 0.66 14.52 6.84
N GLN A 496 1.04 14.32 8.11
CA GLN A 496 1.88 13.22 8.56
C GLN A 496 1.10 11.94 8.95
N CYS A 497 -0.24 11.94 8.84
CA CYS A 497 -1.08 10.85 9.31
C CYS A 497 -2.28 10.58 8.40
N THR A 498 -2.96 9.45 8.60
CA THR A 498 -4.20 9.13 7.89
C THR A 498 -5.38 9.31 8.84
N GLY A 499 -6.09 10.44 8.72
CA GLY A 499 -7.27 10.74 9.53
C GLY A 499 -6.97 10.85 11.03
N GLY A 500 -5.80 11.36 11.40
CA GLY A 500 -5.38 11.55 12.80
C GLY A 500 -4.70 10.33 13.44
N TYR A 501 -4.46 9.27 12.66
CA TYR A 501 -3.79 8.05 13.13
C TYR A 501 -2.56 7.69 12.29
N ARG A 502 -1.55 7.09 12.92
CA ARG A 502 -0.35 6.59 12.24
C ARG A 502 0.17 5.34 12.95
N GLY A 503 0.07 4.20 12.28
CA GLY A 503 0.50 2.92 12.82
C GLY A 503 -0.53 2.30 13.76
N ARG A 504 -0.17 1.13 14.31
CA ARG A 504 -1.07 0.30 15.14
C ARG A 504 -0.40 -0.10 16.44
N VAL A 505 -1.23 -0.41 17.44
CA VAL A 505 -0.82 -0.93 18.75
C VAL A 505 -1.68 -2.14 19.10
N GLY A 506 -1.08 -3.15 19.70
CA GLY A 506 -1.82 -4.29 20.21
C GLY A 506 -2.59 -3.94 21.48
N ILE A 507 -3.81 -4.48 21.59
CA ILE A 507 -4.60 -4.54 22.82
C ILE A 507 -4.72 -6.01 23.17
N TYR A 508 -4.33 -6.37 24.40
CA TYR A 508 -4.20 -7.75 24.83
C TYR A 508 -5.07 -8.05 26.06
N GLU A 509 -5.67 -9.22 26.05
CA GLU A 509 -6.19 -9.91 27.23
C GLU A 509 -5.32 -11.15 27.41
N VAL A 510 -4.52 -11.18 28.48
CA VAL A 510 -3.53 -12.22 28.74
C VAL A 510 -3.93 -12.97 29.99
N ILE A 511 -4.40 -14.20 29.82
CA ILE A 511 -4.94 -15.02 30.89
C ILE A 511 -4.02 -16.21 31.12
N ARG A 512 -3.52 -16.36 32.34
CA ARG A 512 -2.86 -17.58 32.81
C ARG A 512 -3.93 -18.55 33.31
N ILE A 513 -3.82 -19.83 32.95
CA ILE A 513 -4.74 -20.84 33.48
C ILE A 513 -4.33 -21.16 34.92
N SER A 514 -5.10 -20.65 35.89
CA SER A 514 -4.98 -20.94 37.32
C SER A 514 -5.60 -22.29 37.69
N GLN A 515 -5.36 -22.77 38.91
CA GLN A 515 -5.98 -24.00 39.41
C GLN A 515 -7.51 -23.85 39.51
N GLU A 516 -7.98 -22.68 39.92
CA GLU A 516 -9.39 -22.33 40.01
C GLU A 516 -10.03 -22.32 38.62
N THR A 517 -9.39 -21.68 37.64
CA THR A 517 -9.82 -21.71 36.24
C THR A 517 -9.86 -23.14 35.69
N ALA A 518 -8.83 -23.95 35.98
CA ALA A 518 -8.78 -25.36 35.60
C ALA A 518 -9.94 -26.16 36.21
N ASN A 519 -10.29 -25.91 37.48
CA ASN A 519 -11.42 -26.56 38.14
C ASN A 519 -12.75 -26.19 37.48
N ILE A 520 -12.94 -24.92 37.09
CA ILE A 520 -14.13 -24.47 36.36
C ILE A 520 -14.22 -25.18 35.00
N ILE A 521 -13.12 -25.28 34.26
CA ILE A 521 -13.07 -26.01 32.97
C ILE A 521 -13.45 -27.48 33.17
N MET A 522 -12.89 -28.15 34.18
CA MET A 522 -13.17 -29.56 34.48
C MET A 522 -14.63 -29.80 34.91
N ALA A 523 -15.24 -28.83 35.60
CA ALA A 523 -16.65 -28.87 35.98
C ALA A 523 -17.62 -28.55 34.82
N GLY A 524 -17.11 -28.19 33.64
CA GLY A 524 -17.92 -27.83 32.47
C GLY A 524 -18.47 -26.40 32.51
N GLY A 525 -17.80 -25.50 33.24
CA GLY A 525 -18.15 -24.08 33.27
C GLY A 525 -18.08 -23.42 31.90
N ASN A 526 -18.91 -22.39 31.70
CA ASN A 526 -19.01 -21.67 30.44
C ASN A 526 -18.05 -20.45 30.42
N SER A 527 -18.03 -19.72 29.30
CA SER A 527 -17.16 -18.55 29.12
C SER A 527 -17.42 -17.41 30.11
N LEU A 528 -18.65 -17.26 30.63
CA LEU A 528 -18.98 -16.25 31.64
C LEU A 528 -18.39 -16.61 33.00
N ASP A 529 -18.44 -17.89 33.39
CA ASP A 529 -17.87 -18.37 34.65
C ASP A 529 -16.35 -18.15 34.65
N ILE A 530 -15.70 -18.49 33.54
CA ILE A 530 -14.26 -18.27 33.35
C ILE A 530 -13.94 -16.78 33.36
N ALA A 531 -14.70 -15.95 32.65
CA ALA A 531 -14.46 -14.51 32.62
C ALA A 531 -14.60 -13.88 34.02
N ALA A 532 -15.61 -14.28 34.79
CA ALA A 532 -15.79 -13.82 36.17
C ALA A 532 -14.62 -14.22 37.08
N GLN A 533 -14.11 -15.44 36.94
CA GLN A 533 -12.91 -15.87 37.67
C GLN A 533 -11.68 -15.06 37.26
N CYS A 534 -11.49 -14.81 35.97
CA CYS A 534 -10.36 -14.00 35.48
C CYS A 534 -10.41 -12.57 36.00
N GLN A 535 -11.60 -11.97 36.13
CA GLN A 535 -11.77 -10.66 36.76
C GLN A 535 -11.44 -10.69 38.25
N THR A 536 -11.81 -11.77 38.95
CA THR A 536 -11.47 -11.97 40.38
C THR A 536 -9.97 -12.09 40.59
N GLU A 537 -9.27 -12.73 39.64
CA GLU A 537 -7.81 -12.87 39.62
C GLU A 537 -7.07 -11.59 39.13
N GLY A 538 -7.82 -10.58 38.70
CA GLY A 538 -7.26 -9.28 38.28
C GLY A 538 -6.77 -9.23 36.83
N PHE A 539 -7.12 -10.19 35.98
CA PHE A 539 -6.80 -10.13 34.56
C PHE A 539 -7.68 -9.12 33.83
N ASN A 540 -7.04 -8.16 33.16
CA ASN A 540 -7.75 -7.23 32.29
C ASN A 540 -8.29 -7.96 31.06
N ASN A 541 -9.58 -7.74 30.78
CA ASN A 541 -10.18 -8.12 29.50
C ASN A 541 -9.75 -7.13 28.38
N LEU A 542 -10.08 -7.44 27.12
CA LEU A 542 -9.71 -6.60 25.97
C LEU A 542 -10.21 -5.15 26.11
N ARG A 543 -11.39 -4.96 26.69
CA ARG A 543 -12.00 -3.65 26.91
C ARG A 543 -11.17 -2.83 27.89
N GLN A 544 -10.89 -3.39 29.07
CA GLN A 544 -10.10 -2.76 30.13
C GLN A 544 -8.69 -2.41 29.63
N SER A 545 -8.01 -3.34 28.97
CA SER A 545 -6.68 -3.09 28.36
C SER A 545 -6.72 -1.98 27.31
N GLY A 546 -7.81 -1.88 26.53
CA GLY A 546 -8.02 -0.79 25.59
C GLY A 546 -8.20 0.56 26.27
N LEU A 547 -9.01 0.61 27.34
CA LEU A 547 -9.22 1.84 28.11
C LEU A 547 -7.92 2.34 28.76
N VAL A 548 -7.10 1.45 29.31
CA VAL A 548 -5.76 1.79 29.84
C VAL A 548 -4.92 2.52 28.78
N LYS A 549 -4.89 2.01 27.55
CA LYS A 549 -4.15 2.65 26.44
C LYS A 549 -4.75 3.98 25.96
N ALA A 550 -6.06 4.15 26.08
CA ALA A 550 -6.71 5.42 25.80
C ALA A 550 -6.30 6.49 26.81
N VAL A 551 -6.24 6.13 28.11
CA VAL A 551 -5.76 7.02 29.18
C VAL A 551 -4.28 7.37 29.01
N GLN A 552 -3.46 6.42 28.55
CA GLN A 552 -2.06 6.69 28.19
C GLN A 552 -1.92 7.61 26.94
N GLY A 553 -3.02 7.94 26.26
CA GLY A 553 -3.03 8.77 25.05
C GLY A 553 -2.36 8.11 23.84
N VAL A 554 -2.28 6.78 23.83
CA VAL A 554 -1.71 5.98 22.73
C VAL A 554 -2.74 5.78 21.62
N THR A 555 -4.00 5.59 21.99
CA THR A 555 -5.14 5.43 21.08
C THR A 555 -6.32 6.29 21.56
N SER A 556 -7.37 6.41 20.75
CA SER A 556 -8.58 7.15 21.11
C SER A 556 -9.63 6.23 21.72
N LEU A 557 -10.58 6.80 22.45
CA LEU A 557 -11.72 6.05 22.97
C LEU A 557 -12.61 5.49 21.83
N GLU A 558 -12.75 6.25 20.75
CA GLU A 558 -13.44 5.81 19.53
C GLU A 558 -12.83 4.51 18.98
N GLU A 559 -11.51 4.44 18.92
CA GLU A 559 -10.81 3.29 18.39
C GLU A 559 -10.90 2.08 19.32
N VAL A 560 -10.88 2.29 20.64
CA VAL A 560 -11.14 1.23 21.62
C VAL A 560 -12.54 0.66 21.44
N ASN A 561 -13.56 1.51 21.28
CA ASN A 561 -14.94 1.06 20.99
C ASN A 561 -14.98 0.23 19.71
N ARG A 562 -14.37 0.71 18.62
CA ARG A 562 -14.35 0.01 17.33
C ARG A 562 -13.84 -1.43 17.43
N VAL A 563 -12.82 -1.68 18.25
CA VAL A 563 -12.15 -3.00 18.30
C VAL A 563 -12.62 -3.90 19.44
N THR A 564 -13.38 -3.37 20.40
CA THR A 564 -13.85 -4.11 21.59
C THR A 564 -15.37 -4.24 21.71
N SER A 565 -16.17 -3.47 20.96
CA SER A 565 -17.63 -3.47 21.05
C SER A 565 -18.34 -4.49 20.14
N ALA A 566 -17.67 -5.58 19.78
CA ALA A 566 -18.20 -6.61 18.87
C ALA A 566 -18.91 -7.73 19.64
#